data_AF-A0A959GP37-F1
#
_entry.id   AF-A0A959GP37-F1
#
_cell.length_a   1.000
_cell.length_b   1.000
_cell.length_c   1.000
_cell.angle_alpha   90.00
_cell.angle_beta   90.00
_cell.angle_gamma   90.00
#
_symmetry.space_group_name_H-M   'P 1'
#
loop_
_entity.id
_entity.type
_entity.pdbx_description
1 polymer ?
#
loop_
_entity_poly.entity_id
_entity_poly.type
_entity_poly.pdbx_seq_one_letter_code
_entity_poly.pdbx_strand_id
1 'polypeptide(L)'
;MPDLERVNRLLDSERNPETYGLSLRELQVLRLVASGKTNKSIAHELFISERTVDRHVSNIFNKLGVSSRVEATAFALTNQMLDNDL
;
A
#
# COMPACT_ATOMS: atom_id res chain seq x y z
N MET A 1 9.21 -28.25 12.72
CA MET A 1 8.48 -27.07 12.21
C MET A 1 9.38 -25.87 12.44
N PRO A 2 9.84 -25.13 11.41
CA PRO A 2 10.51 -23.86 11.64
C PRO A 2 9.56 -22.90 12.35
N ASP A 3 10.10 -22.09 13.25
CA ASP A 3 9.37 -21.15 14.09
C ASP A 3 8.72 -20.03 13.24
N LEU A 4 7.39 -19.99 13.21
CA LEU A 4 6.57 -19.10 12.36
C LEU A 4 6.83 -17.61 12.66
N GLU A 5 7.25 -17.30 13.89
CA GLU A 5 7.66 -15.96 14.36
C GLU A 5 9.06 -15.53 13.86
N ARG A 6 9.89 -16.48 13.43
CA ARG A 6 11.27 -16.23 12.95
C ARG A 6 11.30 -15.87 11.47
N VAL A 7 10.33 -16.33 10.69
CA VAL A 7 10.06 -15.84 9.31
C VAL A 7 9.47 -14.42 9.35
N ASN A 8 8.65 -14.13 10.36
CA ASN A 8 7.97 -12.84 10.56
C ASN A 8 8.94 -11.64 10.74
N ARG A 9 10.20 -11.88 11.17
CA ARG A 9 11.22 -10.87 11.52
C ARG A 9 12.41 -10.75 10.57
N LEU A 10 12.62 -11.69 9.65
CA LEU A 10 13.74 -11.64 8.68
C LEU A 10 13.44 -10.79 7.44
N LEU A 11 12.18 -10.33 7.26
CA LEU A 11 11.74 -9.40 6.22
C LEU A 11 11.34 -8.02 6.77
N ASP A 12 11.47 -7.76 8.08
CA ASP A 12 11.59 -6.40 8.62
C ASP A 12 12.78 -5.63 7.96
N SER A 13 13.63 -6.34 7.20
CA SER A 13 14.93 -5.94 6.64
C SER A 13 14.97 -4.81 5.62
N GLU A 14 13.86 -4.19 5.25
CA GLU A 14 13.89 -2.86 4.64
C GLU A 14 12.76 -2.00 5.22
N ARG A 15 12.85 -1.66 6.51
CA ARG A 15 12.18 -0.46 7.04
C ARG A 15 12.81 0.75 6.36
N ASN A 16 12.52 0.92 5.08
CA ASN A 16 12.68 2.20 4.43
C ASN A 16 11.61 3.09 5.08
N PRO A 17 11.99 4.10 5.89
CA PRO A 17 11.01 5.03 6.45
C PRO A 17 10.15 5.67 5.36
N GLU A 18 10.65 5.72 4.11
CA GLU A 18 9.89 6.23 2.98
C GLU A 18 8.73 5.35 2.52
N THR A 19 8.76 4.03 2.78
CA THR A 19 7.69 3.11 2.37
C THR A 19 6.69 2.80 3.49
N TYR A 20 6.97 3.21 4.74
CA TYR A 20 6.09 3.02 5.90
C TYR A 20 5.64 1.55 6.10
N GLY A 21 6.50 0.59 5.75
CA GLY A 21 6.20 -0.84 5.85
C GLY A 21 5.23 -1.37 4.78
N LEU A 22 4.89 -0.56 3.79
CA LEU A 22 4.17 -1.01 2.60
C LEU A 22 5.09 -1.83 1.71
N SER A 23 4.57 -2.93 1.17
CA SER A 23 5.20 -3.62 0.05
C SER A 23 5.18 -2.75 -1.21
N LEU A 24 6.05 -3.03 -2.17
CA LEU A 24 6.06 -2.32 -3.46
C LEU A 24 4.67 -2.33 -4.14
N ARG A 25 3.95 -3.45 -4.00
CA ARG A 25 2.61 -3.57 -4.56
C ARG A 25 1.60 -2.69 -3.84
N GLU A 26 1.67 -2.61 -2.52
CA GLU A 26 0.83 -1.72 -1.72
C GLU A 26 1.13 -0.25 -2.01
N LEU A 27 2.41 0.10 -2.25
CA LEU A 27 2.80 1.45 -2.65
C LEU A 27 2.21 1.84 -4.01
N GLN A 28 2.27 0.94 -5.01
CA GLN A 28 1.60 1.15 -6.30
C GLN A 28 0.09 1.39 -6.14
N VAL A 29 -0.58 0.56 -5.34
CA VAL A 29 -2.02 0.72 -5.06
C VAL A 29 -2.29 2.05 -4.37
N LEU A 30 -1.50 2.43 -3.35
CA LEU A 30 -1.64 3.70 -2.64
C LEU A 30 -1.53 4.90 -3.59
N ARG A 31 -0.57 4.87 -4.53
CA ARG A 31 -0.38 5.94 -5.53
C ARG A 31 -1.60 6.11 -6.43
N LEU A 32 -2.15 5.00 -6.94
CA LEU A 32 -3.36 5.05 -7.75
C LEU A 32 -4.60 5.45 -6.93
N VAL A 33 -4.62 5.10 -5.63
CA VAL A 33 -5.65 5.57 -4.71
C VAL A 33 -5.59 7.09 -4.56
N ALA A 34 -4.39 7.62 -4.34
CA ALA A 34 -4.13 9.04 -4.21
C ALA A 34 -4.40 9.83 -5.50
N SER A 35 -4.22 9.20 -6.66
CA SER A 35 -4.62 9.77 -7.97
C SER A 35 -6.13 9.69 -8.25
N GLY A 36 -6.94 9.26 -7.27
CA GLY A 36 -8.40 9.23 -7.38
C GLY A 36 -9.00 8.02 -8.09
N LYS A 37 -8.22 6.98 -8.43
CA LYS A 37 -8.73 5.82 -9.19
C LYS A 37 -9.55 4.86 -8.34
N THR A 38 -10.71 4.43 -8.82
CA THR A 38 -11.54 3.43 -8.13
C THR A 38 -10.85 2.07 -8.08
N ASN A 39 -11.24 1.19 -7.14
CA ASN A 39 -10.66 -0.16 -7.02
C ASN A 39 -10.82 -0.97 -8.32
N LYS A 40 -11.93 -0.76 -9.05
CA LYS A 40 -12.14 -1.29 -10.40
C LYS A 40 -11.11 -0.81 -11.42
N SER A 41 -10.82 0.49 -11.45
CA SER A 41 -9.80 1.05 -12.34
C SER A 41 -8.41 0.54 -11.99
N ILE A 42 -8.09 0.45 -10.70
CA ILE A 42 -6.81 -0.07 -10.19
C ILE A 42 -6.66 -1.54 -10.56
N ALA A 43 -7.72 -2.34 -10.40
CA ALA A 43 -7.74 -3.75 -10.75
C ALA A 43 -7.40 -3.96 -12.23
N HIS A 44 -8.01 -3.16 -13.10
CA HIS A 44 -7.74 -3.19 -14.55
C HIS A 44 -6.29 -2.81 -14.88
N GLU A 45 -5.82 -1.67 -14.36
CA GLU A 45 -4.47 -1.16 -14.64
C GLU A 45 -3.36 -2.08 -14.14
N LEU A 46 -3.62 -2.74 -13.02
CA LEU A 46 -2.66 -3.60 -12.39
C LEU A 46 -2.88 -5.10 -12.67
N PHE A 47 -3.78 -5.44 -13.60
CA PHE A 47 -4.12 -6.80 -14.04
C PHE A 47 -4.41 -7.79 -12.89
N ILE A 48 -5.20 -7.37 -11.90
CA ILE A 48 -5.64 -8.19 -10.76
C ILE A 48 -7.14 -8.04 -10.50
N SER A 49 -7.72 -8.85 -9.61
CA SER A 49 -9.14 -8.74 -9.25
C SER A 49 -9.42 -7.52 -8.36
N GLU A 50 -10.63 -6.97 -8.43
CA GLU A 50 -11.10 -5.90 -7.50
C GLU A 50 -10.98 -6.34 -6.04
N ARG A 51 -11.29 -7.61 -5.73
CA ARG A 51 -11.11 -8.19 -4.39
C ARG A 51 -9.66 -8.19 -3.92
N THR A 52 -8.71 -8.38 -4.83
CA THR A 52 -7.28 -8.28 -4.51
C THR A 52 -6.90 -6.85 -4.20
N VAL A 53 -7.44 -5.87 -4.95
CA VAL A 53 -7.25 -4.44 -4.66
C VAL A 53 -7.84 -4.08 -3.29
N ASP A 54 -9.06 -4.53 -2.98
CA ASP A 54 -9.68 -4.30 -1.67
C ASP A 54 -8.77 -4.78 -0.53
N ARG A 55 -8.21 -6.00 -0.67
CA ARG A 55 -7.27 -6.54 0.32
C ARG A 55 -6.01 -5.68 0.47
N HIS A 56 -5.44 -5.21 -0.64
CA HIS A 56 -4.30 -4.28 -0.57
C HIS A 56 -4.69 -2.97 0.12
N VAL A 57 -5.85 -2.38 -0.19
CA VAL A 57 -6.34 -1.15 0.45
C VAL A 57 -6.53 -1.35 1.96
N SER A 58 -7.14 -2.45 2.39
CA SER A 58 -7.27 -2.77 3.81
C SER A 58 -5.91 -2.91 4.51
N ASN A 59 -4.95 -3.60 3.88
CA ASN A 59 -3.61 -3.72 4.44
C ASN A 59 -2.88 -2.38 4.54
N ILE A 60 -3.02 -1.53 3.51
CA ILE A 60 -2.46 -0.17 3.51
C ILE A 60 -3.02 0.62 4.68
N PHE A 61 -4.34 0.61 4.87
CA PHE A 61 -4.99 1.33 5.96
C PHE A 61 -4.45 0.88 7.32
N ASN A 62 -4.37 -0.44 7.53
CA ASN A 62 -3.81 -1.01 8.75
C ASN A 62 -2.34 -0.63 8.98
N LYS A 63 -1.52 -0.65 7.92
CA LYS A 63 -0.08 -0.32 8.00
C LYS A 63 0.19 1.16 8.23
N LEU A 64 -0.62 2.03 7.62
CA LEU A 64 -0.51 3.49 7.77
C LEU A 64 -1.24 4.03 9.01
N GLY A 65 -2.05 3.21 9.68
CA GLY A 65 -2.86 3.63 10.82
C GLY A 65 -3.99 4.60 10.44
N VAL A 66 -4.49 4.51 9.21
CA VAL A 66 -5.59 5.34 8.70
C VAL A 66 -6.87 4.51 8.55
N SER A 67 -8.02 5.17 8.58
CA SER A 67 -9.34 4.52 8.57
C SER A 67 -10.09 4.68 7.25
N SER A 68 -9.68 5.62 6.41
CA SER A 68 -10.40 5.95 5.18
C SER A 68 -9.48 6.17 3.99
N ARG A 69 -10.11 6.08 2.81
CA ARG A 69 -9.46 6.38 1.53
C ARG A 69 -8.94 7.82 1.48
N VAL A 70 -9.72 8.77 2.00
CA VAL A 70 -9.35 10.18 2.05
C VAL A 70 -8.13 10.38 2.94
N GLU A 71 -8.10 9.74 4.11
CA GLU A 71 -6.95 9.77 5.01
C GLU A 71 -5.71 9.13 4.40
N ALA A 72 -5.85 7.99 3.71
CA ALA A 72 -4.74 7.37 2.99
C ALA A 72 -4.18 8.26 1.87
N THR A 73 -5.04 8.92 1.10
CA THR A 73 -4.63 9.90 0.09
C THR A 73 -3.89 11.08 0.72
N ALA A 74 -4.43 11.66 1.81
CA ALA A 74 -3.79 12.75 2.52
C ALA A 74 -2.43 12.33 3.11
N PHE A 75 -2.34 11.11 3.63
CA PHE A 75 -1.08 10.53 4.12
C PHE A 75 -0.04 10.45 3.01
N ALA A 76 -0.40 9.90 1.84
CA ALA A 76 0.54 9.76 0.73
C ALA A 76 1.07 11.11 0.23
N LEU A 77 0.21 12.14 0.17
CA LEU A 77 0.57 13.51 -0.22
C LEU A 77 1.51 14.16 0.81
N THR A 78 1.15 14.09 2.10
CA THR A 78 1.90 14.72 3.19
C THR A 78 3.30 14.13 3.32
N ASN A 79 3.44 12.83 3.08
CA ASN A 79 4.69 12.09 3.21
C ASN A 79 5.43 11.92 1.88
N GLN A 80 5.05 12.66 0.83
CA GLN A 80 5.72 12.66 -0.49
C GLN A 80 5.88 11.26 -1.12
N MET A 81 4.90 10.37 -0.91
CA MET A 81 4.96 8.97 -1.37
C MET A 81 4.50 8.79 -2.82
N LEU A 82 4.16 9.89 -3.50
CA LEU A 82 3.78 9.91 -4.91
C LEU A 82 5.04 10.08 -5.76
N ASP A 83 5.18 9.32 -6.85
CA ASP A 83 6.29 9.54 -7.78
C ASP A 83 6.17 10.91 -8.45
N ASN A 84 7.30 11.59 -8.63
CA ASN A 84 7.43 12.80 -9.47
C ASN A 84 7.71 12.45 -10.94
N ASP A 85 7.25 11.31 -11.46
CA ASP A 85 7.39 10.98 -12.87
C ASP A 85 6.12 11.35 -13.65
N LEU A 86 6.04 12.64 -14.00
CA LEU A 86 5.37 13.17 -15.19
C LEU A 86 6.32 14.14 -15.90
#